data_AF-A0AAW9DJV0-F1
#
_entry.id   AF-A0AAW9DJV0-F1
#
_cell.length_a   1.000
_cell.length_b   1.000
_cell.length_c   1.000
_cell.angle_alpha   90.00
_cell.angle_beta   90.00
_cell.angle_gamma   90.00
#
_symmetry.space_group_name_H-M   'P 1'
#
loop_
_entity.id
_entity.type
_entity.pdbx_description
1 polymer ?
#
loop_
_entity_poly.entity_id
_entity_poly.type
_entity_poly.pdbx_seq_one_letter_code
_entity_poly.pdbx_strand_id
1 'polypeptide(L)'
;MSRKLITINQVKDYVGQEVTIGAWVANKSGKGKLAFLQLRDGTAFFQAVAFKPNFIERFGEEAGTEKFDVAKRLSQETSVYVTGIVKEDERSKFGYELDVTDLEVIGESQDYPITPKEHGTDFLMDNRHLWLRSRKQVAIQQIRNAIIYATYEFFEKNGFIKCDSP
;
A
#
# COMPACT_ATOMS: atom_id res chain seq x y z
N MET A 1 -1.44 23.49 8.32
CA MET A 1 -2.31 22.48 8.95
C MET A 1 -1.57 21.15 8.95
N SER A 2 -1.63 20.39 10.04
CA SER A 2 -1.01 19.06 10.11
C SER A 2 -1.72 18.11 9.13
N ARG A 3 -0.97 17.34 8.34
CA ARG A 3 -1.52 16.32 7.43
C ARG A 3 -2.18 15.20 8.26
N LYS A 4 -3.40 14.78 7.90
CA LYS A 4 -4.09 13.67 8.56
C LYS A 4 -3.54 12.33 8.05
N LEU A 5 -2.46 11.87 8.68
CA LEU A 5 -1.78 10.63 8.31
C LEU A 5 -2.50 9.42 8.93
N ILE A 6 -2.86 8.43 8.10
CA ILE A 6 -3.49 7.17 8.52
C ILE A 6 -2.82 5.97 7.85
N THR A 7 -3.07 4.77 8.39
CA THR A 7 -2.73 3.51 7.72
C THR A 7 -3.90 2.97 6.90
N ILE A 8 -3.60 2.14 5.91
CA ILE A 8 -4.60 1.57 4.99
C ILE A 8 -5.69 0.81 5.75
N ASN A 9 -5.35 0.04 6.79
CA ASN A 9 -6.35 -0.69 7.58
C ASN A 9 -7.36 0.19 8.34
N GLN A 10 -7.14 1.51 8.39
CA GLN A 10 -8.03 2.47 9.06
C GLN A 10 -8.96 3.21 8.09
N VAL A 11 -8.79 3.09 6.77
CA VAL A 11 -9.52 3.92 5.77
C VAL A 11 -11.05 3.86 5.91
N LYS A 12 -11.61 2.73 6.36
CA LYS A 12 -13.05 2.56 6.60
C LYS A 12 -13.63 3.59 7.58
N ASP A 13 -12.81 4.13 8.49
CA ASP A 13 -13.23 5.10 9.50
C ASP A 13 -13.18 6.55 8.97
N TYR A 14 -12.78 6.73 7.71
CA TYR A 14 -12.51 8.04 7.10
C TYR A 14 -13.20 8.26 5.75
N VAL A 15 -14.26 7.51 5.46
CA VAL A 15 -15.07 7.70 4.24
C VAL A 15 -15.50 9.17 4.09
N GLY A 16 -15.31 9.73 2.89
CA GLY A 16 -15.61 11.12 2.57
C GLY A 16 -14.62 12.15 3.10
N GLN A 17 -13.56 11.74 3.81
CA GLN A 17 -12.56 12.66 4.36
C GLN A 17 -11.27 12.65 3.54
N GLU A 18 -10.58 13.80 3.50
CA GLU A 18 -9.21 13.89 2.98
C GLU A 18 -8.23 13.33 3.99
N VAL A 19 -7.43 12.36 3.54
CA VAL A 19 -6.40 11.69 4.35
C VAL A 19 -5.11 11.56 3.55
N THR A 20 -4.00 11.43 4.25
CA THR A 20 -2.70 11.10 3.66
C THR A 20 -2.30 9.69 4.10
N ILE A 21 -1.79 8.88 3.16
CA ILE A 21 -1.27 7.54 3.42
C ILE A 21 0.19 7.48 2.97
N GLY A 22 1.07 7.04 3.86
CA GLY A 22 2.44 6.68 3.52
C GLY A 22 2.49 5.25 3.01
N ALA A 23 2.99 5.04 1.78
CA ALA A 23 2.93 3.74 1.13
C ALA A 23 4.07 3.52 0.12
N TRP A 24 4.18 2.28 -0.35
CA TRP A 24 4.94 1.88 -1.53
C TRP A 24 4.01 1.53 -2.68
N VAL A 25 4.40 1.89 -3.90
CA VAL A 25 3.70 1.49 -5.13
C VAL A 25 4.00 0.01 -5.41
N ALA A 26 3.05 -0.88 -5.13
CA ALA A 26 3.18 -2.31 -5.40
C ALA A 26 2.98 -2.64 -6.88
N ASN A 27 2.07 -1.92 -7.55
CA ASN A 27 1.84 -2.02 -8.98
C ASN A 27 1.20 -0.73 -9.50
N LYS A 28 1.28 -0.48 -10.81
CA LYS A 28 0.57 0.62 -11.47
C LYS A 28 -0.04 0.18 -12.80
N SER A 29 -1.15 0.80 -13.14
CA SER A 29 -1.71 0.77 -14.48
C SER A 29 -2.37 2.11 -14.78
N GLY A 30 -2.82 2.33 -16.01
CA GLY A 30 -3.50 3.58 -16.36
C GLY A 30 -3.41 3.92 -17.84
N LYS A 31 -4.38 4.70 -18.31
CA LYS A 31 -4.44 5.20 -19.69
C LYS A 31 -5.12 6.57 -19.68
N GLY A 32 -4.67 7.45 -20.58
CA GLY A 32 -5.25 8.79 -20.71
C GLY A 32 -5.13 9.59 -19.42
N LYS A 33 -6.29 10.00 -18.87
CA LYS A 33 -6.45 10.84 -17.68
C LYS A 33 -6.54 10.08 -16.35
N LEU A 34 -6.40 8.75 -16.38
CA LEU A 34 -6.45 7.90 -15.18
C LEU A 34 -5.12 7.17 -14.95
N ALA A 35 -4.70 7.10 -13.70
CA ALA A 35 -3.67 6.19 -13.22
C ALA A 35 -4.17 5.45 -11.97
N PHE A 36 -4.06 4.14 -11.98
CA PHE A 36 -4.41 3.27 -10.87
C PHE A 36 -3.14 2.83 -10.18
N LEU A 37 -2.99 3.20 -8.91
CA LEU A 37 -1.86 2.83 -8.07
C LEU A 37 -2.34 1.76 -7.09
N GLN A 38 -1.73 0.58 -7.15
CA GLN A 38 -1.87 -0.41 -6.10
C GLN A 38 -0.82 -0.11 -5.04
N LEU A 39 -1.27 0.35 -3.88
CA LEU A 39 -0.44 0.75 -2.75
C LEU A 39 -0.32 -0.37 -1.73
N ARG A 40 0.78 -0.36 -0.97
CA ARG A 40 0.95 -1.15 0.25
C ARG A 40 1.64 -0.30 1.32
N ASP A 41 1.23 -0.43 2.57
CA ASP A 41 1.86 0.24 3.73
C ASP A 41 2.37 -0.76 4.79
N GLY A 42 2.17 -2.06 4.54
CA GLY A 42 2.45 -3.15 5.48
C GLY A 42 1.22 -3.65 6.25
N THR A 43 0.17 -2.83 6.37
CA THR A 43 -1.10 -3.21 6.99
C THR A 43 -2.04 -3.87 6.00
N ALA A 44 -2.11 -3.37 4.76
CA ALA A 44 -2.84 -4.00 3.67
C ALA A 44 -2.37 -3.55 2.28
N PHE A 45 -3.06 -4.03 1.25
CA PHE A 45 -2.96 -3.52 -0.12
C PHE A 45 -4.22 -2.72 -0.46
N PHE A 46 -4.07 -1.61 -1.16
CA PHE A 46 -5.14 -0.65 -1.39
C PHE A 46 -5.07 -0.02 -2.77
N GLN A 47 -6.22 0.33 -3.33
CA GLN A 47 -6.29 1.05 -4.59
C GLN A 47 -6.35 2.55 -4.36
N ALA A 48 -5.50 3.28 -5.06
CA ALA A 48 -5.59 4.73 -5.20
C ALA A 48 -5.76 5.09 -6.68
N VAL A 49 -6.75 5.92 -6.98
CA VAL A 49 -7.12 6.34 -8.33
C VAL A 49 -6.70 7.80 -8.49
N ALA A 50 -5.68 8.04 -9.30
CA ALA A 50 -5.29 9.37 -9.71
C ALA A 50 -6.04 9.75 -10.98
N PHE A 51 -6.86 10.80 -10.88
CA PHE A 51 -7.60 11.37 -12.00
C PHE A 51 -7.08 12.77 -12.30
N LYS A 52 -6.58 13.01 -13.52
CA LYS A 52 -5.90 14.25 -13.91
C LYS A 52 -6.65 15.54 -13.51
N PRO A 53 -7.97 15.66 -13.71
CA PRO A 53 -8.73 16.83 -13.29
C PRO A 53 -8.63 17.16 -11.79
N ASN A 54 -8.53 16.17 -10.89
CA ASN A 54 -8.39 16.45 -9.45
C ASN A 54 -7.08 17.20 -9.14
N PHE A 55 -6.00 16.86 -9.85
CA PHE A 55 -4.71 17.53 -9.71
C PHE A 55 -4.76 18.94 -10.30
N ILE A 56 -5.43 19.10 -11.45
CA ILE A 56 -5.63 20.42 -12.07
C ILE A 56 -6.48 21.33 -11.17
N GLU A 57 -7.56 20.80 -10.59
CA GLU A 57 -8.42 21.55 -9.68
C GLU A 57 -7.65 22.04 -8.44
N ARG A 58 -6.75 21.20 -7.90
CA ARG A 58 -5.97 21.54 -6.70
C ARG A 58 -4.77 22.45 -6.98
N PHE A 59 -4.09 22.27 -8.11
CA PHE A 59 -2.77 22.91 -8.37
C PHE A 59 -2.74 23.81 -9.60
N GLY A 60 -3.82 23.91 -10.38
CA GLY A 60 -3.86 24.58 -11.68
C GLY A 60 -3.39 23.69 -12.84
N GLU A 61 -3.57 24.15 -14.07
CA GLU A 61 -3.35 23.35 -15.30
C GLU A 61 -1.91 22.82 -15.41
N GLU A 62 -0.92 23.69 -15.22
CA GLU A 62 0.50 23.38 -15.42
C GLU A 62 1.03 22.44 -14.31
N ALA A 63 1.02 22.90 -13.06
CA ALA A 63 1.51 22.13 -11.92
C ALA A 63 0.67 20.85 -11.65
N GLY A 64 -0.64 20.90 -11.89
CA GLY A 64 -1.51 19.74 -11.79
C GLY A 64 -1.20 18.68 -12.85
N THR A 65 -0.90 19.10 -14.09
CA THR A 65 -0.45 18.19 -15.15
C THR A 65 0.88 17.53 -14.78
N GLU A 66 1.85 18.30 -14.30
CA GLU A 66 3.16 17.77 -13.90
C GLU A 66 3.04 16.72 -12.80
N LYS A 67 2.31 17.01 -11.71
CA LYS A 67 2.08 16.07 -10.62
C LYS A 67 1.35 14.80 -11.07
N PHE A 68 0.36 14.92 -11.95
CA PHE A 68 -0.33 13.76 -12.52
C PHE A 68 0.62 12.91 -13.39
N ASP A 69 1.50 13.54 -14.16
CA ASP A 69 2.49 12.83 -14.97
C ASP A 69 3.56 12.14 -14.12
N VAL A 70 3.89 12.67 -12.94
CA VAL A 70 4.70 11.95 -11.93
C VAL A 70 3.97 10.68 -11.49
N ALA A 71 2.69 10.77 -11.11
CA ALA A 71 1.91 9.60 -10.69
C ALA A 71 1.86 8.49 -11.76
N LYS A 72 1.83 8.84 -13.05
CA LYS A 72 1.89 7.87 -14.17
C LYS A 72 3.25 7.18 -14.34
N ARG A 73 4.34 7.82 -13.92
CA ARG A 73 5.72 7.37 -14.15
C ARG A 73 6.35 6.65 -12.97
N LEU A 74 5.69 6.59 -11.81
CA LEU A 74 6.18 5.90 -10.62
C LEU A 74 6.66 4.48 -10.92
N SER A 75 7.82 4.08 -10.44
CA SER A 75 8.28 2.70 -10.57
C SER A 75 7.74 1.84 -9.41
N GLN A 76 7.74 0.51 -9.61
CA GLN A 76 7.44 -0.45 -8.55
C GLN A 76 8.38 -0.21 -7.35
N GLU A 77 7.82 -0.24 -6.15
CA GLU A 77 8.50 0.02 -4.86
C GLU A 77 8.95 1.46 -4.63
N THR A 78 8.52 2.44 -5.45
CA THR A 78 8.66 3.86 -5.09
C THR A 78 7.86 4.14 -3.81
N SER A 79 8.48 4.81 -2.84
CA SER A 79 7.80 5.25 -1.61
C SER A 79 7.18 6.62 -1.81
N VAL A 80 5.94 6.79 -1.36
CA VAL A 80 5.10 7.95 -1.61
C VAL A 80 4.28 8.33 -0.38
N TYR A 81 3.98 9.62 -0.23
CA TYR A 81 2.76 10.06 0.44
C TYR A 81 1.70 10.31 -0.62
N VAL A 82 0.55 9.67 -0.46
CA VAL A 82 -0.62 9.87 -1.33
C VAL A 82 -1.72 10.50 -0.50
N THR A 83 -2.21 11.65 -0.94
CA THR A 83 -3.32 12.36 -0.30
C THR A 83 -4.55 12.30 -1.20
N GLY A 84 -5.71 12.05 -0.62
CA GLY A 84 -6.95 11.97 -1.38
C GLY A 84 -8.17 11.76 -0.49
N ILE A 85 -9.34 11.70 -1.13
CA ILE A 85 -10.62 11.47 -0.48
C ILE A 85 -10.92 9.97 -0.46
N VAL A 86 -11.23 9.42 0.71
CA VAL A 86 -11.66 8.02 0.81
C VAL A 86 -13.07 7.86 0.22
N LYS A 87 -13.23 6.92 -0.70
CA LYS A 87 -14.52 6.58 -1.32
C LYS A 87 -14.85 5.11 -1.10
N GLU A 88 -16.13 4.81 -0.96
CA GLU A 88 -16.63 3.44 -1.07
C GLU A 88 -16.52 2.97 -2.53
N ASP A 89 -16.05 1.74 -2.71
CA ASP A 89 -16.01 1.07 -4.01
C ASP A 89 -16.34 -0.41 -3.83
N GLU A 90 -17.56 -0.80 -4.21
CA GLU A 90 -18.03 -2.19 -4.15
C GLU A 90 -17.20 -3.14 -5.04
N ARG A 91 -16.47 -2.62 -6.03
CA ARG A 91 -15.59 -3.41 -6.91
C ARG A 91 -14.24 -3.69 -6.25
N SER A 92 -13.82 -2.86 -5.31
CA SER A 92 -12.61 -3.06 -4.52
C SER A 92 -12.81 -4.22 -3.56
N LYS A 93 -11.88 -5.17 -3.55
CA LYS A 93 -11.87 -6.25 -2.53
C LYS A 93 -11.73 -5.71 -1.11
N PHE A 94 -11.23 -4.48 -0.97
CA PHE A 94 -11.10 -3.79 0.30
C PHE A 94 -12.38 -3.03 0.69
N GLY A 95 -13.33 -2.85 -0.24
CA GLY A 95 -14.57 -2.09 -0.08
C GLY A 95 -14.42 -0.57 -0.26
N TYR A 96 -13.18 -0.10 -0.37
CA TYR A 96 -12.85 1.33 -0.47
C TYR A 96 -11.71 1.56 -1.46
N GLU A 97 -11.58 2.80 -1.91
CA GLU A 97 -10.44 3.32 -2.67
C GLU A 97 -10.11 4.77 -2.26
N LEU A 98 -8.95 5.26 -2.69
CA LEU A 98 -8.55 6.65 -2.50
C LEU A 98 -8.67 7.42 -3.83
N ASP A 99 -9.50 8.45 -3.86
CA ASP A 99 -9.53 9.40 -4.97
C ASP A 99 -8.43 10.45 -4.76
N VAL A 100 -7.34 10.32 -5.51
CA VAL A 100 -6.08 11.04 -5.24
C VAL A 100 -6.21 12.50 -5.65
N THR A 101 -5.84 13.38 -4.73
CA THR A 101 -5.79 14.84 -4.91
C THR A 101 -4.37 15.38 -4.88
N ASP A 102 -3.42 14.68 -4.23
CA ASP A 102 -2.00 15.02 -4.24
C ASP A 102 -1.11 13.78 -4.07
N LEU A 103 0.12 13.86 -4.60
CA LEU A 103 1.14 12.84 -4.48
C LEU A 103 2.51 13.47 -4.28
N GLU A 104 3.25 12.93 -3.33
CA GLU A 104 4.64 13.30 -3.00
C GLU A 104 5.51 12.05 -3.03
N VAL A 105 6.60 12.10 -3.81
CA VAL A 105 7.60 11.02 -3.86
C VAL A 105 8.60 11.21 -2.72
N ILE A 106 8.79 10.18 -1.91
CA ILE A 106 9.70 10.18 -0.77
C ILE A 106 11.04 9.54 -1.14
N GLY A 107 10.99 8.46 -1.90
CA GLY A 107 12.16 7.75 -2.38
C GLY A 107 11.82 6.98 -3.65
N GLU A 108 12.57 7.28 -4.71
CA GLU A 108 12.46 6.55 -5.97
C GLU A 108 12.96 5.11 -5.83
N SER A 109 12.43 4.23 -6.67
CA SER A 109 12.90 2.86 -6.80
C SER A 109 13.48 2.64 -8.19
N GLN A 110 14.70 2.12 -8.24
CA GLN A 110 15.42 1.83 -9.49
C GLN A 110 15.85 0.36 -9.45
N ASP A 111 15.78 -0.31 -10.61
CA ASP A 111 16.23 -1.70 -10.80
C ASP A 111 15.70 -2.73 -9.79
N TYR A 112 14.43 -2.59 -9.38
CA TYR A 112 13.81 -3.55 -8.45
C TYR A 112 13.83 -4.99 -9.03
N PRO A 113 14.48 -5.96 -8.36
CA PRO A 113 14.80 -7.25 -8.98
C PRO A 113 13.59 -8.15 -9.19
N ILE A 114 12.55 -8.00 -8.36
CA ILE A 114 11.34 -8.86 -8.39
C ILE A 114 10.26 -8.18 -9.25
N THR A 115 10.47 -8.23 -10.57
CA THR A 115 9.54 -7.65 -11.55
C THR A 115 8.23 -8.44 -11.66
N PRO A 116 7.16 -7.90 -12.30
CA PRO A 116 5.83 -8.54 -12.46
C PRO A 116 5.79 -9.76 -13.41
N LYS A 117 6.81 -10.62 -13.36
CA LYS A 117 6.89 -11.92 -14.03
C LYS A 117 7.15 -13.01 -13.00
N GLU A 118 6.96 -14.26 -13.39
CA GLU A 118 7.35 -15.37 -12.52
C GLU A 118 8.88 -15.44 -12.40
N HIS A 119 9.34 -15.73 -11.19
CA HIS A 119 10.74 -15.96 -10.86
C HIS A 119 10.84 -17.29 -10.10
N GLY A 120 11.95 -18.01 -10.28
CA GLY A 120 12.20 -19.25 -9.56
C GLY A 120 12.35 -19.03 -8.04
N THR A 121 12.04 -20.05 -7.25
CA THR A 121 12.11 -19.98 -5.78
C THR A 121 13.50 -19.60 -5.29
N ASP A 122 14.57 -20.13 -5.90
CA ASP A 122 15.95 -19.84 -5.48
C ASP A 122 16.26 -18.33 -5.60
N PHE A 123 15.96 -17.72 -6.75
CA PHE A 123 16.11 -16.27 -6.95
C PHE A 123 15.30 -15.45 -5.94
N LEU A 124 14.07 -15.89 -5.62
CA LEU A 124 13.20 -15.22 -4.65
C LEU A 124 13.73 -15.37 -3.21
N MET A 125 14.42 -16.46 -2.90
CA MET A 125 15.08 -16.69 -1.62
C MET A 125 16.36 -15.86 -1.50
N ASP A 126 17.16 -15.71 -2.55
CA ASP A 126 18.30 -14.79 -2.56
C ASP A 126 17.84 -13.34 -2.32
N ASN A 127 16.65 -12.99 -2.81
CA ASN A 127 16.01 -11.70 -2.60
C ASN A 127 14.96 -11.70 -1.48
N ARG A 128 15.07 -12.60 -0.48
CA ARG A 128 14.02 -12.83 0.52
C ARG A 128 13.57 -11.57 1.25
N HIS A 129 14.51 -10.70 1.58
CA HIS A 129 14.29 -9.43 2.27
C HIS A 129 13.36 -8.46 1.48
N LEU A 130 13.34 -8.55 0.15
CA LEU A 130 12.39 -7.85 -0.71
C LEU A 130 11.13 -8.68 -0.96
N TRP A 131 11.29 -9.98 -1.20
CA TRP A 131 10.18 -10.87 -1.51
C TRP A 131 9.12 -10.95 -0.40
N LEU A 132 9.54 -10.79 0.86
CA LEU A 132 8.66 -10.71 2.03
C LEU A 132 7.55 -9.64 1.89
N ARG A 133 7.75 -8.63 1.03
CA ARG A 133 6.81 -7.54 0.77
C ARG A 133 5.70 -7.91 -0.21
N SER A 134 5.85 -9.04 -0.91
CA SER A 134 4.86 -9.52 -1.88
C SER A 134 3.60 -10.04 -1.21
N ARG A 135 2.46 -9.92 -1.89
CA ARG A 135 1.13 -10.23 -1.32
C ARG A 135 1.03 -11.63 -0.70
N LYS A 136 1.55 -12.66 -1.39
CA LYS A 136 1.55 -14.05 -0.89
C LYS A 136 2.41 -14.19 0.37
N GLN A 137 3.58 -13.55 0.39
CA GLN A 137 4.50 -13.64 1.52
C GLN A 137 3.96 -12.91 2.74
N VAL A 138 3.38 -11.71 2.56
CA VAL A 138 2.69 -10.98 3.64
C VAL A 138 1.56 -11.83 4.24
N ALA A 139 0.73 -12.45 3.40
CA ALA A 139 -0.36 -13.32 3.88
C ALA A 139 0.16 -14.51 4.70
N ILE A 140 1.23 -15.17 4.25
CA ILE A 140 1.89 -16.25 5.01
C ILE A 140 2.37 -15.75 6.37
N GLN A 141 2.99 -14.57 6.44
CA GLN A 141 3.46 -13.99 7.69
C GLN A 141 2.30 -13.62 8.64
N GLN A 142 1.18 -13.13 8.11
CA GLN A 142 -0.02 -12.86 8.90
C GLN A 142 -0.61 -14.15 9.50
N ILE A 143 -0.70 -15.23 8.72
CA ILE A 143 -1.14 -16.55 9.20
C ILE A 143 -0.17 -17.09 10.26
N ARG A 144 1.14 -16.98 10.02
CA ARG A 144 2.17 -17.37 11.00
C ARG A 144 1.98 -16.63 12.32
N ASN A 145 1.76 -15.31 12.27
CA ASN A 145 1.49 -14.50 13.46
C ASN A 145 0.23 -14.97 14.20
N ALA A 146 -0.86 -15.23 13.47
CA ALA A 146 -2.10 -15.72 14.05
C ALA A 146 -1.94 -17.08 14.75
N ILE A 147 -1.18 -18.01 14.16
CA ILE A 147 -0.90 -19.32 14.77
C ILE A 147 -0.10 -19.16 16.07
N ILE A 148 0.93 -18.31 16.06
CA ILE A 148 1.75 -18.04 17.25
C ILE A 148 0.88 -17.45 18.36
N TYR A 149 0.07 -16.44 18.03
CA TYR A 149 -0.84 -15.80 18.98
C TYR A 149 -1.85 -16.80 19.57
N ALA A 150 -2.51 -17.58 18.72
CA ALA A 150 -3.50 -18.57 19.13
C ALA A 150 -2.88 -19.66 20.03
N THR A 151 -1.62 -20.04 19.78
CA THR A 151 -0.90 -21.01 20.63
C THR A 151 -0.72 -20.44 22.04
N TYR A 152 -0.22 -19.21 22.15
CA TYR A 152 -0.05 -18.57 23.47
C TYR A 152 -1.39 -18.37 24.17
N GLU A 153 -2.40 -17.89 23.46
CA GLU A 153 -3.74 -17.69 24.02
C GLU A 153 -4.35 -18.99 24.53
N PHE A 154 -4.19 -20.10 23.80
CA PHE A 154 -4.66 -21.42 24.22
C PHE A 154 -4.00 -21.85 25.53
N PHE A 155 -2.67 -21.81 25.62
CA PHE A 155 -1.97 -22.26 26.83
C PHE A 155 -2.28 -21.37 28.05
N GLU A 156 -2.34 -20.05 27.87
CA GLU A 156 -2.74 -19.10 28.92
C GLU A 156 -4.14 -19.43 29.46
N LYS A 157 -5.13 -19.63 28.58
CA LYS A 157 -6.51 -19.98 28.95
C LYS A 157 -6.62 -21.31 29.71
N ASN A 158 -5.61 -22.18 29.61
CA ASN A 158 -5.55 -23.46 30.29
C ASN A 158 -4.61 -23.45 31.53
N GLY A 159 -4.17 -22.27 31.97
CA GLY A 159 -3.36 -22.12 33.19
C GLY A 159 -1.90 -22.52 33.05
N PHE A 160 -1.40 -22.67 31.82
CA PHE A 160 0.02 -22.91 31.57
C PHE A 160 0.79 -21.58 31.59
N ILE A 161 2.04 -21.63 32.04
CA ILE A 161 2.95 -20.48 32.08
C ILE A 161 3.98 -20.63 30.95
N LYS A 162 4.15 -19.57 30.15
CA LYS A 162 5.23 -19.49 29.15
C LYS A 162 6.60 -19.48 29.85
N CYS A 163 7.46 -20.42 29.49
CA CYS A 163 8.85 -20.50 29.96
C CYS A 163 9.79 -20.54 28.76
N ASP A 164 10.72 -19.58 28.65
CA ASP A 164 11.76 -19.57 27.62
C ASP A 164 13.04 -20.16 28.21
N SER A 165 13.45 -21.34 27.72
CA SER A 165 14.69 -21.98 28.14
C SER A 165 15.91 -21.37 27.43
N PRO A 166 17.09 -21.36 28.07
CA PRO A 166 18.35 -21.00 27.42
C PRO A 166 18.70 -21.93 26.25
#